data_AF-A0A7W7P4A8-F1
#
_entry.id   AF-A0A7W7P4A8-F1
#
_cell.length_a   1.000
_cell.length_b   1.000
_cell.length_c   1.000
_cell.angle_alpha   90.00
_cell.angle_beta   90.00
_cell.angle_gamma   90.00
#
_symmetry.space_group_name_H-M   'P 1'
#
loop_
_entity.id
_entity.type
_entity.pdbx_description
1 polymer ?
#
loop_
_entity_poly.entity_id
_entity_poly.type
_entity_poly.pdbx_seq_one_letter_code
_entity_poly.pdbx_strand_id
1 'polypeptide(L)'
;MRLLRWLLFYLFCVLGAPLVMADDLDAPAWRRYDLSVQSRSAARRADSGERNPAGQDARLTPAQERAMAKLRELRRKNLHLSERQSQRIIARAHELIGTPYRWGGETVETGFDCSGLLVYLYRSVANRKLPRTTASMIAQRHNKVDRDQLQPGDAVFFNHNGEGSASHVGLYIGDDRFIHAPSTGKTIRIDSLDNSYWQRSYTTARRFSG
;
A
#
# COMPACT_ATOMS: atom_id res chain seq x y z
N MET A 1 -27.88 28.13 25.48
CA MET A 1 -27.17 27.90 24.19
C MET A 1 -25.97 26.93 24.28
N ARG A 2 -25.78 26.17 25.38
CA ARG A 2 -24.66 25.21 25.52
C ARG A 2 -25.03 23.73 25.33
N LEU A 3 -26.32 23.41 25.23
CA LEU A 3 -26.84 22.04 25.07
C LEU A 3 -26.91 21.58 23.61
N LEU A 4 -27.06 22.50 22.65
CA LEU A 4 -27.16 22.17 21.22
C LEU A 4 -25.81 21.75 20.60
N ARG A 5 -24.71 22.04 21.28
CA ARG A 5 -23.34 21.75 20.83
C ARG A 5 -22.89 20.32 21.17
N TRP A 6 -23.58 19.66 22.11
CA TRP A 6 -23.32 18.27 22.49
C TRP A 6 -24.09 17.26 21.62
N LEU A 7 -25.30 17.61 21.15
CA LEU A 7 -26.07 16.71 20.27
C LEU A 7 -25.43 16.52 18.89
N LEU A 8 -24.78 17.57 18.35
CA LEU A 8 -24.03 17.48 17.09
C LEU A 8 -22.75 16.64 17.20
N PHE A 9 -22.20 16.47 18.41
CA PHE A 9 -21.05 15.58 18.65
C PHE A 9 -21.49 14.11 18.78
N TYR A 10 -22.67 13.87 19.37
CA TYR A 10 -23.19 12.52 19.57
C TYR A 10 -23.77 11.89 18.30
N LEU A 11 -24.32 12.71 17.38
CA LEU A 11 -24.83 12.22 16.10
C LEU A 11 -23.72 11.77 15.12
N PHE A 12 -22.46 12.14 15.38
CA PHE A 12 -21.31 11.78 14.53
C PHE A 12 -20.65 10.44 14.92
N CYS A 13 -20.85 9.96 16.16
CA CYS A 13 -20.21 8.73 16.65
C CYS A 13 -20.89 7.43 16.20
N VAL A 14 -22.13 7.46 15.70
CA VAL A 14 -22.90 6.24 15.41
C VAL A 14 -22.71 5.72 13.97
N LEU A 15 -22.07 6.50 13.07
CA LEU A 15 -21.97 6.16 11.64
C LEU A 15 -20.63 5.58 11.18
N GLY A 16 -19.66 5.35 12.08
CA GLY A 16 -18.40 4.69 11.72
C GLY A 16 -17.57 5.41 10.66
N ALA A 17 -17.86 6.68 10.35
CA ALA A 17 -17.06 7.48 9.46
C ALA A 17 -15.78 7.92 10.20
N PRO A 18 -14.57 7.67 9.65
CA PRO A 18 -13.36 8.19 10.25
C PRO A 18 -13.47 9.71 10.34
N LEU A 19 -13.07 10.26 11.49
CA LEU A 19 -13.00 11.69 11.74
C LEU A 19 -12.03 12.31 10.72
N VAL A 20 -12.57 12.92 9.67
CA VAL A 20 -11.80 13.74 8.73
C VAL A 20 -11.35 14.96 9.53
N MET A 21 -10.05 15.10 9.75
CA MET A 21 -9.50 16.28 10.43
C MET A 21 -9.66 17.49 9.50
N ALA A 22 -9.89 18.67 10.06
CA ALA A 22 -10.21 19.89 9.30
C ALA A 22 -9.12 20.31 8.28
N ASP A 23 -7.90 19.78 8.42
CA ASP A 23 -6.76 20.02 7.51
C ASP A 23 -6.90 19.31 6.14
N ASP A 24 -7.90 18.44 5.95
CA ASP A 24 -8.06 17.61 4.74
C ASP A 24 -8.96 18.23 3.65
N LEU A 25 -9.61 19.37 3.90
CA LEU A 25 -10.53 19.99 2.93
C LEU A 25 -9.80 20.68 1.75
N ASP A 26 -8.59 21.20 2.00
CA ASP A 26 -7.72 21.83 0.97
C ASP A 26 -6.70 20.85 0.38
N ALA A 27 -6.78 19.56 0.74
CA ALA A 27 -5.87 18.55 0.25
C ALA A 27 -6.05 18.28 -1.26
N PRO A 28 -4.94 18.01 -2.00
CA PRO A 28 -5.04 17.66 -3.42
C PRO A 28 -5.92 16.42 -3.60
N ALA A 29 -6.65 16.34 -4.71
CA ALA A 29 -7.70 15.33 -4.93
C ALA A 29 -7.23 13.88 -4.73
N TRP A 30 -5.96 13.58 -5.03
CA TRP A 30 -5.39 12.25 -4.80
C TRP A 30 -5.30 11.87 -3.31
N ARG A 31 -5.12 12.84 -2.40
CA ARG A 31 -5.05 12.59 -0.96
C ARG A 31 -6.41 12.20 -0.41
N ARG A 32 -7.47 12.88 -0.83
CA ARG A 32 -8.85 12.50 -0.49
C ARG A 32 -9.21 11.12 -1.05
N TYR A 33 -8.75 10.81 -2.26
CA TYR A 33 -8.93 9.50 -2.84
C TYR A 33 -8.22 8.41 -2.01
N ASP A 34 -6.96 8.60 -1.66
CA ASP A 34 -6.16 7.66 -0.86
C ASP A 34 -6.76 7.44 0.54
N LEU A 35 -7.25 8.49 1.21
CA LEU A 35 -7.99 8.36 2.47
C LEU A 35 -9.24 7.47 2.34
N SER A 36 -9.97 7.59 1.22
CA SER A 36 -11.14 6.74 0.95
C SER A 36 -10.76 5.28 0.67
N VAL A 37 -9.63 5.05 0.00
CA VAL A 37 -9.08 3.72 -0.27
C VAL A 37 -8.66 3.04 1.02
N GLN A 38 -7.98 3.79 1.89
CA GLN A 38 -7.49 3.30 3.17
C GLN A 38 -8.64 2.91 4.10
N SER A 39 -9.70 3.72 4.19
CA SER A 39 -10.87 3.39 5.00
C SER A 39 -11.55 2.09 4.52
N ARG A 40 -11.71 1.92 3.19
CA ARG A 40 -12.22 0.65 2.61
C ARG A 40 -11.29 -0.53 2.87
N SER A 41 -9.98 -0.32 2.75
CA SER A 41 -8.97 -1.36 2.96
C SER A 41 -8.92 -1.81 4.43
N ALA A 42 -9.05 -0.87 5.36
CA ALA A 42 -9.16 -1.15 6.79
C ALA A 42 -10.45 -1.91 7.12
N ALA A 43 -11.58 -1.54 6.51
CA ALA A 43 -12.85 -2.24 6.67
C ALA A 43 -12.79 -3.70 6.17
N ARG A 44 -12.25 -3.95 4.97
CA ARG A 44 -12.05 -5.34 4.46
C ARG A 44 -11.13 -6.17 5.37
N ARG A 45 -10.10 -5.55 5.94
CA ARG A 45 -9.19 -6.22 6.88
C ARG A 45 -9.91 -6.63 8.17
N ALA A 46 -10.75 -5.76 8.72
CA ALA A 46 -11.54 -6.06 9.91
C ALA A 46 -12.50 -7.24 9.67
N ASP A 47 -13.06 -7.36 8.46
CA ASP A 47 -13.95 -8.46 8.06
C ASP A 47 -13.19 -9.79 7.81
N SER A 48 -11.95 -9.71 7.30
CA SER A 48 -11.07 -10.89 7.13
C SER A 48 -10.44 -11.40 8.43
N GLY A 49 -10.55 -10.64 9.52
CA GLY A 49 -9.99 -10.97 10.83
C GLY A 49 -10.93 -11.85 11.65
N GLU A 50 -10.44 -13.03 12.03
CA GLU A 50 -11.03 -13.95 13.03
C GLU A 50 -12.22 -14.82 12.60
N ARG A 51 -11.98 -15.67 11.60
CA ARG A 51 -12.52 -17.05 11.67
C ARG A 51 -11.46 -17.93 12.32
N ASN A 52 -11.64 -18.25 13.61
CA ASN A 52 -10.78 -19.18 14.34
C ASN A 52 -10.91 -20.59 13.70
N PRO A 53 -9.88 -21.13 13.02
CA PRO A 53 -9.97 -22.44 12.39
C PRO A 53 -9.61 -23.60 13.34
N ALA A 54 -9.41 -23.32 14.63
CA ALA A 54 -9.09 -24.35 15.62
C ALA A 54 -10.18 -24.41 16.69
N GLY A 55 -11.08 -25.39 16.56
CA GLY A 55 -11.60 -26.06 17.74
C GLY A 55 -10.45 -26.81 18.39
N GLN A 56 -10.11 -26.44 19.63
CA GLN A 56 -9.42 -27.28 20.61
C GLN A 56 -9.40 -26.53 21.95
N ASP A 57 -10.19 -27.05 22.88
CA ASP A 57 -10.45 -26.50 24.22
C ASP A 57 -9.30 -26.77 25.19
N ALA A 58 -8.06 -26.45 24.78
CA ALA A 58 -6.92 -26.45 25.70
C ALA A 58 -6.89 -25.11 26.45
N ARG A 59 -7.34 -25.09 27.71
CA ARG A 59 -7.28 -23.92 28.58
C ARG A 59 -5.82 -23.49 28.72
N LEU A 60 -5.47 -22.34 28.12
CA LEU A 60 -4.15 -21.73 28.23
C LEU A 60 -3.83 -21.44 29.71
N THR A 61 -2.57 -21.62 30.10
CA THR A 61 -2.10 -21.16 31.41
C THR A 61 -2.10 -19.62 31.46
N PRO A 62 -2.20 -18.99 32.65
CA PRO A 62 -2.11 -17.54 32.78
C PRO A 62 -0.83 -16.93 32.16
N ALA A 63 0.28 -17.70 32.15
CA ALA A 63 1.51 -17.29 31.50
C ALA A 63 1.39 -17.27 29.96
N GLN A 64 0.76 -18.31 29.38
CA GLN A 64 0.50 -18.39 27.94
C GLN A 64 -0.50 -17.31 27.47
N GLU A 65 -1.52 -17.00 28.27
CA GLU A 65 -2.47 -15.92 27.97
C GLU A 65 -1.77 -14.55 27.90
N ARG A 66 -0.90 -14.25 28.88
CA ARG A 66 -0.10 -13.00 28.90
C ARG A 66 0.84 -12.91 27.70
N ALA A 67 1.50 -14.02 27.35
CA ALA A 67 2.38 -14.08 26.18
C ALA A 67 1.61 -13.83 24.88
N MET A 68 0.44 -14.47 24.72
CA MET A 68 -0.43 -14.27 23.56
C MET A 68 -0.98 -12.84 23.47
N ALA A 69 -1.36 -12.23 24.60
CA ALA A 69 -1.79 -10.84 24.64
C ALA A 69 -0.67 -9.88 24.19
N LYS A 70 0.55 -10.09 24.68
CA LYS A 70 1.73 -9.30 24.26
C LYS A 70 2.03 -9.48 22.76
N LEU A 71 1.95 -10.70 22.23
CA LEU A 71 2.15 -10.95 20.79
C LEU A 71 1.10 -10.24 19.94
N ARG A 72 -0.19 -10.30 20.34
CA ARG A 72 -1.27 -9.56 19.67
C ARG A 72 -1.02 -8.06 19.66
N GLU A 73 -0.57 -7.51 20.79
CA GLU A 73 -0.24 -6.09 20.90
C GLU A 73 0.93 -5.69 19.98
N LEU A 74 2.03 -6.46 19.96
CA LEU A 74 3.18 -6.23 19.10
C LEU A 74 2.80 -6.33 17.62
N ARG A 75 2.01 -7.34 17.26
CA ARG A 75 1.49 -7.49 15.89
C ARG A 75 0.68 -6.27 15.47
N ARG A 76 -0.21 -5.78 16.33
CA ARG A 76 -1.01 -4.57 16.06
C ARG A 76 -0.13 -3.34 15.87
N LYS A 77 0.90 -3.16 16.72
CA LYS A 77 1.85 -2.04 16.60
C LYS A 77 2.63 -2.10 15.29
N ASN A 78 3.14 -3.27 14.91
CA ASN A 78 3.89 -3.44 13.66
C ASN A 78 3.01 -3.21 12.43
N LEU A 79 1.76 -3.69 12.44
CA LEU A 79 0.80 -3.43 11.36
C LEU A 79 0.55 -1.92 11.20
N HIS A 80 0.35 -1.19 12.29
CA HIS A 80 0.14 0.26 12.23
C HIS A 80 1.38 1.01 11.72
N LEU A 81 2.59 0.57 12.08
CA LEU A 81 3.82 1.15 11.55
C LEU A 81 3.97 0.91 10.04
N SER A 82 3.73 -0.32 9.60
CA SER A 82 3.73 -0.71 8.19
C SER A 82 2.75 0.14 7.37
N GLU A 83 1.52 0.33 7.87
CA GLU A 83 0.49 1.14 7.22
C GLU A 83 0.92 2.61 7.07
N ARG A 84 1.44 3.22 8.14
CA ARG A 84 1.97 4.59 8.07
C ARG A 84 3.14 4.72 7.11
N GLN A 85 3.99 3.70 6.99
CA GLN A 85 5.08 3.68 6.02
C GLN A 85 4.55 3.62 4.58
N SER A 86 3.61 2.71 4.30
CA SER A 86 2.95 2.62 2.99
C SER A 86 2.30 3.95 2.59
N GLN A 87 1.57 4.60 3.49
CA GLN A 87 0.95 5.90 3.25
C GLN A 87 1.96 6.97 2.84
N ARG A 88 3.08 7.06 3.57
CA ARG A 88 4.14 8.04 3.24
C ARG A 88 4.82 7.72 1.91
N ILE A 89 4.99 6.43 1.58
CA ILE A 89 5.54 5.99 0.29
C ILE A 89 4.61 6.43 -0.85
N ILE A 90 3.31 6.21 -0.71
CA ILE A 90 2.30 6.58 -1.69
C ILE A 90 2.23 8.10 -1.86
N ALA A 91 2.21 8.86 -0.75
CA ALA A 91 2.23 10.31 -0.79
C ALA A 91 3.46 10.84 -1.55
N ARG A 92 4.65 10.29 -1.27
CA ARG A 92 5.86 10.68 -2.00
C ARG A 92 5.80 10.28 -3.47
N ALA A 93 5.21 9.13 -3.81
CA ALA A 93 5.03 8.71 -5.19
C ALA A 93 4.11 9.66 -5.99
N HIS A 94 3.06 10.19 -5.35
CA HIS A 94 2.18 11.18 -5.96
C HIS A 94 2.90 12.48 -6.30
N GLU A 95 3.82 12.94 -5.45
CA GLU A 95 4.64 14.14 -5.70
C GLU A 95 5.57 14.00 -6.92
N LEU A 96 5.88 12.76 -7.33
CA LEU A 96 6.75 12.46 -8.47
C LEU A 96 5.97 12.26 -9.78
N ILE A 97 4.64 12.34 -9.77
CA ILE A 97 3.84 12.27 -10.99
C ILE A 97 4.27 13.42 -11.92
N GLY A 98 4.50 13.08 -13.19
CA GLY A 98 5.02 14.02 -14.18
C GLY A 98 6.55 14.00 -14.33
N THR A 99 7.31 13.39 -13.40
CA THR A 99 8.76 13.24 -13.59
C THR A 99 9.06 12.34 -14.80
N PRO A 100 10.01 12.70 -15.68
CA PRO A 100 10.34 11.90 -16.86
C PRO A 100 10.87 10.50 -16.53
N TYR A 101 10.53 9.55 -17.39
CA TYR A 101 11.21 8.25 -17.41
C TYR A 101 12.64 8.42 -17.90
N ARG A 102 13.59 7.80 -17.19
CA ARG A 102 14.98 7.60 -17.66
C ARG A 102 15.43 6.19 -17.38
N TRP A 103 15.93 5.52 -18.41
CA TRP A 103 16.56 4.22 -18.26
C TRP A 103 17.74 4.30 -17.27
N GLY A 104 17.74 3.46 -16.24
CA GLY A 104 18.75 3.51 -15.18
C GLY A 104 18.54 4.62 -14.14
N GLY A 105 17.52 5.47 -14.30
CA GLY A 105 17.27 6.62 -13.43
C GLY A 105 16.76 6.25 -12.04
N GLU A 106 17.24 6.95 -11.02
CA GLU A 106 16.92 6.71 -9.59
C GLU A 106 16.79 8.01 -8.77
N THR A 107 16.71 9.18 -9.43
CA THR A 107 16.68 10.48 -8.74
C THR A 107 15.63 11.42 -9.33
N VAL A 108 15.21 12.41 -8.56
CA VAL A 108 14.18 13.37 -8.97
C VAL A 108 14.68 14.26 -10.10
N GLU A 109 15.96 14.62 -10.07
CA GLU A 109 16.61 15.56 -10.98
C GLU A 109 16.83 14.94 -12.36
N THR A 110 17.22 13.66 -12.38
CA THR A 110 17.51 12.94 -13.62
C THR A 110 16.26 12.27 -14.18
N GLY A 111 15.39 11.77 -13.31
CA GLY A 111 14.23 10.95 -13.65
C GLY A 111 14.40 9.50 -13.19
N PHE A 112 13.40 8.67 -13.49
CA PHE A 112 13.31 7.32 -12.94
C PHE A 112 13.07 6.27 -14.02
N ASP A 113 13.63 5.07 -13.86
CA ASP A 113 13.04 3.87 -14.45
C ASP A 113 12.03 3.22 -13.50
N CYS A 114 11.34 2.18 -13.97
CA CYS A 114 10.26 1.53 -13.21
C CYS A 114 10.74 1.04 -11.84
N SER A 115 11.86 0.32 -11.80
CA SER A 115 12.46 -0.20 -10.57
C SER A 115 13.15 0.88 -9.74
N GLY A 116 13.78 1.85 -10.37
CA GLY A 116 14.47 2.98 -9.74
C GLY A 116 13.51 3.88 -8.97
N LEU A 117 12.27 4.03 -9.45
CA LEU A 117 11.20 4.70 -8.71
C LEU A 117 10.92 4.00 -7.37
N LEU A 118 10.73 2.67 -7.37
CA LEU A 118 10.49 1.93 -6.13
C LEU A 118 11.69 1.98 -5.18
N VAL A 119 12.90 1.77 -5.71
CA VAL A 119 14.15 1.86 -4.92
C VAL A 119 14.24 3.22 -4.24
N TYR A 120 13.99 4.30 -4.97
CA TYR A 120 13.99 5.66 -4.44
C TYR A 120 12.97 5.82 -3.31
N LEU A 121 11.71 5.45 -3.54
CA LEU A 121 10.62 5.64 -2.57
C LEU A 121 10.87 4.89 -1.26
N TYR A 122 11.26 3.63 -1.33
CA TYR A 122 11.52 2.82 -0.13
C TYR A 122 12.79 3.28 0.60
N ARG A 123 13.83 3.71 -0.14
CA ARG A 123 15.03 4.29 0.46
C ARG A 123 14.71 5.60 1.17
N SER A 124 13.99 6.52 0.51
CA SER A 124 13.77 7.88 1.02
C SER A 124 12.75 7.95 2.16
N VAL A 125 11.76 7.06 2.15
CA VAL A 125 10.65 7.12 3.12
C VAL A 125 10.77 6.07 4.22
N ALA A 126 11.15 4.84 3.86
CA ALA A 126 11.16 3.71 4.79
C ALA A 126 12.57 3.30 5.23
N ASN A 127 13.62 4.02 4.79
CA ASN A 127 15.02 3.67 5.01
C ASN A 127 15.33 2.20 4.66
N ARG A 128 14.68 1.67 3.62
CA ARG A 128 14.78 0.27 3.21
C ARG A 128 15.45 0.15 1.86
N LYS A 129 16.48 -0.71 1.78
CA LYS A 129 17.18 -1.02 0.54
C LYS A 129 16.43 -2.11 -0.22
N LEU A 130 15.87 -1.75 -1.37
CA LEU A 130 15.33 -2.74 -2.30
C LEU A 130 16.39 -3.19 -3.32
N PRO A 131 16.26 -4.41 -3.88
CA PRO A 131 17.03 -4.80 -5.05
C PRO A 131 16.83 -3.80 -6.20
N ARG A 132 17.89 -3.49 -6.95
CA ARG A 132 17.85 -2.46 -8.00
C ARG A 132 16.95 -2.80 -9.18
N THR A 133 16.84 -4.09 -9.53
CA THR A 133 16.17 -4.54 -10.75
C THR A 133 14.87 -5.27 -10.45
N THR A 134 13.91 -5.16 -11.37
CA THR A 134 12.63 -5.89 -11.32
C THR A 134 12.82 -7.39 -11.09
N ALA A 135 13.75 -8.02 -11.84
CA ALA A 135 14.06 -9.43 -11.71
C ALA A 135 14.53 -9.81 -10.29
N SER A 136 15.42 -9.02 -9.71
CA SER A 136 15.93 -9.29 -8.34
C SER A 136 14.87 -9.05 -7.26
N MET A 137 13.93 -8.12 -7.49
CA MET A 137 12.78 -7.94 -6.60
C MET A 137 11.84 -9.14 -6.63
N ILE A 138 11.56 -9.70 -7.82
CA ILE A 138 10.70 -10.89 -7.98
C ILE A 138 11.34 -12.13 -7.36
N ALA A 139 12.67 -12.26 -7.49
CA ALA A 139 13.44 -13.38 -6.96
C ALA A 139 13.37 -13.51 -5.43
N GLN A 140 13.01 -12.44 -4.72
CA GLN A 140 12.75 -12.48 -3.27
C GLN A 140 11.63 -13.49 -2.98
N ARG A 141 12.00 -14.59 -2.29
CA ARG A 141 11.13 -15.74 -2.01
C ARG A 141 10.08 -15.42 -0.95
N HIS A 142 10.46 -14.62 0.03
CA HIS A 142 9.59 -14.15 1.09
C HIS A 142 8.92 -12.87 0.59
N ASN A 143 7.62 -12.71 0.86
CA ASN A 143 6.80 -11.54 0.53
C ASN A 143 5.93 -11.63 -0.74
N LYS A 144 5.66 -12.81 -1.32
CA LYS A 144 4.63 -12.93 -2.36
C LYS A 144 3.26 -12.51 -1.80
N VAL A 145 2.52 -11.73 -2.58
CA VAL A 145 1.15 -11.32 -2.29
C VAL A 145 0.24 -11.82 -3.41
N ASP A 146 -0.87 -12.44 -3.05
CA ASP A 146 -1.91 -12.83 -4.01
C ASP A 146 -2.76 -11.62 -4.40
N ARG A 147 -3.33 -11.64 -5.60
CA ARG A 147 -3.97 -10.44 -6.19
C ARG A 147 -5.15 -9.91 -5.36
N ASP A 148 -5.93 -10.80 -4.77
CA ASP A 148 -7.05 -10.49 -3.88
C ASP A 148 -6.61 -9.98 -2.49
N GLN A 149 -5.32 -10.11 -2.17
CA GLN A 149 -4.70 -9.65 -0.92
C GLN A 149 -3.85 -8.39 -1.09
N LEU A 150 -3.91 -7.75 -2.27
CA LEU A 150 -3.20 -6.52 -2.55
C LEU A 150 -3.57 -5.41 -1.57
N GLN A 151 -2.56 -4.73 -1.04
CA GLN A 151 -2.69 -3.61 -0.14
C GLN A 151 -1.89 -2.42 -0.64
N PRO A 152 -2.37 -1.18 -0.42
CA PRO A 152 -1.61 0.02 -0.76
C PRO A 152 -0.17 -0.06 -0.21
N GLY A 153 0.79 0.18 -1.09
CA GLY A 153 2.21 0.04 -0.81
C GLY A 153 2.82 -1.29 -1.29
N ASP A 154 2.04 -2.22 -1.84
CA ASP A 154 2.59 -3.41 -2.49
C ASP A 154 3.22 -3.07 -3.85
N ALA A 155 4.28 -3.80 -4.22
CA ALA A 155 4.84 -3.75 -5.56
C ALA A 155 4.11 -4.73 -6.48
N VAL A 156 3.58 -4.25 -7.59
CA VAL A 156 2.91 -5.06 -8.62
C VAL A 156 3.81 -5.21 -9.83
N PHE A 157 3.93 -6.42 -10.36
CA PHE A 157 4.87 -6.79 -11.40
C PHE A 157 4.14 -7.23 -12.67
N PHE A 158 4.69 -6.82 -13.81
CA PHE A 158 4.09 -7.06 -15.12
C PHE A 158 5.13 -7.58 -16.11
N ASN A 159 4.68 -8.39 -17.05
CA ASN A 159 5.44 -8.78 -18.24
C ASN A 159 5.02 -7.94 -19.45
N HIS A 160 5.46 -8.31 -20.65
CA HIS A 160 5.10 -7.60 -21.87
C HIS A 160 3.91 -8.27 -22.53
N ASN A 161 2.69 -7.72 -22.39
CA ASN A 161 1.48 -8.22 -23.05
C ASN A 161 1.11 -9.68 -22.69
N GLY A 162 1.48 -10.17 -21.50
CA GLY A 162 1.23 -11.56 -21.11
C GLY A 162 2.35 -12.53 -21.51
N GLU A 163 3.38 -12.05 -22.21
CA GLU A 163 4.49 -12.87 -22.68
C GLU A 163 5.77 -12.63 -21.89
N GLY A 164 6.53 -13.71 -21.70
CA GLY A 164 7.85 -13.69 -21.07
C GLY A 164 7.83 -13.41 -19.56
N SER A 165 9.03 -13.19 -19.03
CA SER A 165 9.26 -12.88 -17.63
C SER A 165 8.84 -11.45 -17.30
N ALA A 166 8.37 -11.23 -16.07
CA ALA A 166 8.03 -9.89 -15.61
C ALA A 166 9.25 -8.95 -15.67
N SER A 167 9.06 -7.82 -16.37
CA SER A 167 10.09 -6.84 -16.72
C SER A 167 9.73 -5.43 -16.23
N HIS A 168 8.47 -5.21 -15.82
CA HIS A 168 7.98 -3.94 -15.32
C HIS A 168 7.49 -4.04 -13.87
N VAL A 169 7.54 -2.93 -13.15
CA VAL A 169 7.04 -2.83 -11.77
C VAL A 169 6.32 -1.50 -11.53
N GLY A 170 5.31 -1.53 -10.66
CA GLY A 170 4.60 -0.36 -10.17
C GLY A 170 4.30 -0.46 -8.68
N LEU A 171 4.01 0.69 -8.05
CA LEU A 171 3.56 0.80 -6.68
C LEU A 171 2.03 0.78 -6.64
N TYR A 172 1.43 -0.25 -6.04
CA TYR A 172 0.00 -0.34 -5.86
C TYR A 172 -0.49 0.71 -4.85
N ILE A 173 -1.55 1.43 -5.21
CA ILE A 173 -2.15 2.51 -4.41
C ILE A 173 -3.60 2.22 -4.01
N GLY A 174 -4.08 0.99 -4.25
CA GLY A 174 -5.45 0.57 -3.96
C GLY A 174 -6.46 0.80 -5.08
N ASP A 175 -7.66 0.23 -4.90
CA ASP A 175 -8.71 0.02 -5.92
C ASP A 175 -8.17 -0.21 -7.34
N ASP A 176 -7.37 -1.27 -7.50
CA ASP A 176 -6.85 -1.66 -8.82
C ASP A 176 -6.05 -0.56 -9.53
N ARG A 177 -5.43 0.36 -8.78
CA ARG A 177 -4.54 1.40 -9.32
C ARG A 177 -3.12 1.30 -8.82
N PHE A 178 -2.20 1.80 -9.64
CA PHE A 178 -0.78 1.82 -9.31
C PHE A 178 -0.06 3.01 -9.96
N ILE A 179 1.01 3.48 -9.31
CA ILE A 179 1.93 4.50 -9.83
C ILE A 179 3.16 3.81 -10.40
N HIS A 180 3.62 4.24 -11.57
CA HIS A 180 4.82 3.68 -12.20
C HIS A 180 5.54 4.68 -13.10
N ALA A 181 6.82 4.43 -13.37
CA ALA A 181 7.58 5.07 -14.45
C ALA A 181 7.52 4.16 -15.69
N PRO A 182 6.77 4.51 -16.76
CA PRO A 182 6.32 3.54 -17.76
C PRO A 182 7.35 3.14 -18.81
N SER A 183 7.93 4.12 -19.51
CA SER A 183 8.85 3.89 -20.63
C SER A 183 9.47 5.21 -21.09
N THR A 184 10.55 5.13 -21.88
CA THR A 184 11.17 6.30 -22.54
C THR A 184 10.15 7.17 -23.26
N GLY A 185 10.31 8.49 -23.13
CA GLY A 185 9.41 9.49 -23.72
C GLY A 185 8.12 9.73 -22.93
N LYS A 186 7.89 9.01 -21.83
CA LYS A 186 6.74 9.19 -20.94
C LYS A 186 7.17 9.65 -19.56
N THR A 187 6.20 10.03 -18.75
CA THR A 187 6.39 10.49 -17.36
C THR A 187 5.74 9.51 -16.38
N ILE A 188 6.12 9.61 -15.11
CA ILE A 188 5.46 8.90 -14.00
C ILE A 188 3.98 9.26 -14.01
N ARG A 189 3.13 8.23 -13.93
CA ARG A 189 1.66 8.38 -13.94
C ARG A 189 0.98 7.29 -13.14
N ILE A 190 -0.33 7.41 -13.03
CA ILE A 190 -1.22 6.38 -12.47
C ILE A 190 -1.85 5.62 -13.63
N ASP A 191 -1.81 4.29 -13.57
CA ASP A 191 -2.56 3.38 -14.44
C ASP A 191 -3.44 2.44 -13.58
N SER A 192 -4.31 1.67 -14.24
CA SER A 192 -5.23 0.73 -13.59
C SER A 192 -5.00 -0.71 -14.03
N LEU A 193 -5.07 -1.65 -13.08
CA LEU A 193 -5.04 -3.10 -13.28
C LEU A 193 -6.27 -3.64 -14.03
N ASP A 194 -7.34 -2.84 -14.13
CA ASP A 194 -8.55 -3.18 -14.90
C ASP A 194 -8.42 -2.80 -16.38
N ASN A 195 -7.42 -2.00 -16.74
CA ASN A 195 -7.11 -1.76 -18.15
C ASN A 195 -6.68 -3.07 -18.80
N SER A 196 -7.25 -3.39 -19.97
CA SER A 196 -7.01 -4.67 -20.66
C SER A 196 -5.52 -5.00 -20.87
N TYR A 197 -4.66 -4.01 -21.11
CA TYR A 197 -3.22 -4.21 -21.24
C TYR A 197 -2.59 -4.67 -19.92
N TRP A 198 -2.88 -3.96 -18.82
CA TRP A 198 -2.32 -4.25 -17.50
C TRP A 198 -2.91 -5.52 -16.90
N GLN A 199 -4.18 -5.79 -17.15
CA GLN A 199 -4.84 -7.01 -16.75
C GLN A 199 -4.17 -8.24 -17.38
N ARG A 200 -3.89 -8.20 -18.69
CA ARG A 200 -3.16 -9.28 -19.39
C ARG A 200 -1.70 -9.39 -18.95
N SER A 201 -1.07 -8.26 -18.61
CA SER A 201 0.36 -8.21 -18.29
C SER A 201 0.66 -8.51 -16.82
N TYR A 202 -0.33 -8.45 -15.92
CA TYR A 202 -0.13 -8.67 -14.49
C TYR A 202 0.41 -10.08 -14.22
N THR A 203 1.50 -10.17 -13.46
CA THR A 203 2.18 -11.44 -13.17
C THR A 203 2.12 -11.80 -11.68
N THR A 204 2.57 -10.90 -10.80
CA THR A 204 2.65 -11.17 -9.36
C THR A 204 2.74 -9.87 -8.56
N ALA A 205 2.68 -9.97 -7.24
CA ALA A 205 2.93 -8.86 -6.33
C ALA A 205 3.89 -9.25 -5.20
N ARG A 206 4.55 -8.23 -4.62
CA ARG A 206 5.44 -8.35 -3.46
C ARG A 206 5.17 -7.26 -2.42
N ARG A 207 5.21 -7.60 -1.14
CA ARG A 207 5.09 -6.64 -0.03
C ARG A 207 6.44 -6.35 0.63
N PHE A 208 6.96 -5.14 0.50
CA PHE A 208 8.24 -4.78 1.12
C PHE A 208 8.10 -3.97 2.43
N SER A 209 6.87 -3.62 2.83
CA SER A 209 6.56 -2.80 4.01
C SER A 209 6.48 -3.60 5.34
N GLY A 210 7.07 -4.79 5.43
CA GLY A 210 7.06 -5.67 6.62
C GLY A 210 8.41 -5.87 7.28
#